data_AF-A0A534RXS4-F1
#
_entry.id   AF-A0A534RXS4-F1
#
_cell.length_a   1.000
_cell.length_b   1.000
_cell.length_c   1.000
_cell.angle_alpha   90.00
_cell.angle_beta   90.00
_cell.angle_gamma   90.00
#
_symmetry.space_group_name_H-M   'P 1'
#
loop_
_entity.id
_entity.type
_entity.pdbx_description
1 polymer ?
#
loop_
_entity_poly.entity_id
_entity_poly.type
_entity_poly.pdbx_seq_one_letter_code
_entity_poly.pdbx_strand_id
1 'polypeptide(L)' 'MNIGMLTMATAQSGDLAEVARQVEALGFDSLWIPEHPVIPINRKTPFPASKDGQLPEHYNRWADPFIALTVAATAT' A
#
# COMPACT_ATOMS: atom_id res chain seq x y z
N MET A 1 5.67 19.16 12.64
CA MET A 1 5.02 18.85 11.34
C MET A 1 4.94 17.35 11.30
N ASN A 2 3.75 16.79 11.16
CA ASN A 2 3.59 15.33 11.22
C ASN A 2 3.72 14.76 9.81
N ILE A 3 4.63 13.81 9.60
CA ILE A 3 4.92 13.20 8.30
C ILE A 3 4.70 11.69 8.39
N GLY A 4 3.86 11.15 7.51
CA GLY A 4 3.57 9.71 7.43
C GLY A 4 4.11 9.08 6.16
N MET A 5 4.25 7.75 6.17
CA MET A 5 4.60 6.95 5.00
C MET A 5 3.39 6.17 4.50
N LEU A 6 3.11 6.24 3.20
CA LEU A 6 2.14 5.40 2.50
C LEU A 6 2.92 4.34 1.71
N THR A 7 2.57 3.06 1.88
CA THR A 7 3.14 1.98 1.07
C THR A 7 2.08 1.06 0.50
N MET A 8 2.30 0.59 -0.73
CA MET A 8 1.43 -0.37 -1.37
C MET A 8 1.83 -1.76 -0.86
N ALA A 9 1.16 -2.32 0.14
CA ALA A 9 1.51 -3.64 0.64
C ALA A 9 1.15 -4.72 -0.39
N THR A 10 2.17 -5.31 -1.04
CA THR A 10 2.03 -6.42 -1.99
C THR A 10 3.13 -7.44 -1.72
N ALA A 11 3.02 -8.63 -2.30
CA ALA A 11 4.10 -9.63 -2.25
C ALA A 11 5.43 -9.12 -2.85
N GLN A 12 5.40 -8.07 -3.67
CA GLN A 12 6.57 -7.46 -4.30
C GLN A 12 7.15 -6.29 -3.50
N SER A 13 6.48 -5.88 -2.42
CA SER A 13 6.86 -4.71 -1.62
C SER A 13 7.90 -5.01 -0.54
N GLY A 14 8.31 -6.28 -0.41
CA GLY A 14 9.19 -6.75 0.65
C GLY A 14 8.44 -7.18 1.91
N ASP A 15 9.18 -7.43 2.99
CA ASP A 15 8.60 -7.79 4.28
C ASP A 15 8.03 -6.54 4.96
N LEU A 16 6.71 -6.53 5.14
CA LEU A 16 6.00 -5.40 5.75
C LEU A 16 6.42 -5.16 7.21
N ALA A 17 6.79 -6.20 7.96
CA ALA A 17 7.24 -6.04 9.34
C ALA A 17 8.58 -5.28 9.39
N GLU A 18 9.49 -5.56 8.44
CA GLU A 18 10.75 -4.82 8.33
C GLU A 18 10.51 -3.39 7.87
N VAL A 19 9.64 -3.18 6.88
CA VAL A 19 9.25 -1.84 6.44
C VAL A 19 8.69 -1.02 7.61
N ALA A 20 7.79 -1.59 8.42
CA ALA A 20 7.20 -0.90 9.57
C ALA A 20 8.26 -0.47 10.61
N ARG A 21 9.18 -1.37 10.97
CA ARG A 21 10.32 -1.04 11.86
C ARG A 21 11.15 0.11 11.33
N GLN A 22 11.46 0.11 10.03
CA GLN A 22 12.26 1.17 9.42
C GLN A 22 11.53 2.51 9.39
N VAL A 23 10.22 2.51 9.14
CA VAL A 23 9.38 3.71 9.17
C VAL A 23 9.44 4.39 10.54
N GLU A 24 9.25 3.62 11.61
CA GLU A 24 9.32 4.15 12.96
C GLU A 24 10.74 4.60 13.33
N ALA A 25 11.77 3.81 13.00
CA ALA A 25 13.17 4.15 13.27
C ALA A 25 13.62 5.43 12.55
N LEU A 26 13.05 5.73 11.38
CA LEU A 26 13.30 6.96 10.62
C LEU A 26 12.52 8.16 11.15
N GLY A 27 11.64 7.97 12.14
CA GLY A 27 10.90 9.05 12.81
C GLY A 27 9.64 9.51 12.08
N PHE A 28 9.05 8.67 11.21
CA PHE A 28 7.73 8.95 10.64
C PHE A 28 6.64 8.74 11.70
N ASP A 29 5.62 9.61 11.71
CA ASP A 29 4.57 9.58 12.72
C ASP A 29 3.49 8.52 12.45
N SER A 30 3.41 7.99 11.23
CA SER A 30 2.37 7.02 10.84
C SER A 30 2.73 6.21 9.61
N LEU A 31 2.21 4.98 9.55
CA LEU A 31 2.23 4.11 8.38
C LEU A 31 0.80 3.95 7.84
N TRP A 32 0.62 4.12 6.54
CA TRP A 32 -0.66 4.00 5.85
C TRP A 32 -0.61 2.89 4.81
N ILE A 33 -1.61 2.01 4.86
CA ILE A 33 -1.84 0.94 3.89
C ILE A 33 -3.15 1.24 3.17
N PRO A 34 -3.13 1.42 1.84
CA PRO A 34 -4.35 1.71 1.09
C PRO A 34 -5.13 0.42 0.77
N GLU A 35 -6.40 0.57 0.40
CA GLU A 35 -7.22 -0.54 -0.09
C GLU A 35 -7.99 -0.19 -1.38
N HIS A 36 -8.24 -1.22 -2.20
CA HIS A 36 -9.23 -1.20 -3.28
C HIS A 36 -9.89 -2.59 -3.38
N PRO A 37 -10.88 -2.90 -2.52
CA PRO A 37 -11.46 -4.24 -2.44
C PRO A 37 -12.23 -4.65 -3.70
N VAL A 38 -12.65 -3.67 -4.51
CA VAL A 38 -13.39 -3.90 -5.75
C VAL A 38 -12.70 -3.17 -6.90
N ILE A 39 -12.16 -3.94 -7.83
CA ILE A 39 -11.55 -3.41 -9.05
C ILE A 39 -12.43 -3.75 -10.26
N PRO A 40 -12.94 -2.75 -11.01
CA PRO A 40 -13.71 -3.02 -12.23
C PRO A 40 -12.87 -3.72 -13.29
N ILE A 41 -13.34 -4.87 -13.78
CA ILE A 41 -12.68 -5.64 -14.84
C ILE A 41 -12.92 -5.07 -16.25
N ASN A 42 -13.97 -4.25 -16.44
CA ASN A 42 -14.31 -3.62 -17.71
C ASN A 42 -14.38 -2.10 -17.55
N ARG A 43 -13.22 -1.44 -17.60
CA ARG A 43 -13.10 0.01 -17.41
C ARG A 43 -13.41 0.73 -18.73
N LYS A 44 -14.38 1.65 -18.71
CA LYS A 44 -14.70 2.50 -19.88
C LYS A 44 -13.89 3.78 -19.92
N THR A 45 -13.38 4.22 -18.78
CA THR A 45 -12.56 5.43 -18.64
C THR A 45 -11.10 5.05 -18.44
N PRO A 46 -10.15 5.68 -19.15
CA PRO A 46 -8.72 5.42 -18.95
C PRO A 46 -8.29 5.82 -17.53
N PHE A 47 -7.36 5.07 -16.96
CA PHE A 47 -6.75 5.42 -15.68
C PHE A 47 -5.94 6.72 -15.83
N PRO A 48 -6.26 7.79 -15.08
CA PRO A 48 -5.72 9.12 -15.36
C PRO A 48 -4.22 9.26 -15.10
N ALA A 49 -3.65 8.40 -14.23
CA ALA A 49 -2.23 8.45 -13.87
C ALA A 49 -1.34 7.52 -14.70
N SER A 50 -1.86 6.85 -15.73
CA SER A 50 -1.04 6.10 -16.69
C SER A 50 -1.13 6.71 -18.10
N LYS A 51 0.01 6.71 -18.81
CA LYS A 51 0.09 7.21 -20.20
C LYS A 51 -0.74 6.39 -21.19
N ASP A 52 -0.83 5.08 -20.96
CA ASP A 52 -1.58 4.14 -21.79
C ASP A 52 -3.04 3.94 -21.29
N GLY A 53 -3.44 4.66 -20.24
CA GLY A 53 -4.74 4.53 -19.60
C GLY A 53 -4.99 3.20 -18.89
N GLN A 54 -4.00 2.32 -18.77
CA GLN A 54 -4.13 1.05 -18.08
C GLN A 54 -4.02 1.23 -16.56
N LEU A 55 -4.81 0.47 -15.80
CA LEU A 55 -4.63 0.43 -14.34
C LEU A 55 -3.36 -0.37 -14.03
N PRO A 56 -2.43 0.13 -13.19
CA PRO A 56 -1.27 -0.63 -12.77
C PRO A 56 -1.65 -1.95 -12.12
N GLU A 57 -0.88 -3.00 -12.42
CA GLU A 57 -1.16 -4.37 -11.99
C GLU A 57 -1.27 -4.51 -10.46
N HIS A 58 -0.48 -3.74 -9.71
CA HIS A 58 -0.42 -3.82 -8.25
C HIS A 58 -1.76 -3.55 -7.56
N TYR A 59 -2.68 -2.80 -8.18
CA TYR A 59 -4.00 -2.53 -7.60
C TYR A 59 -4.83 -3.79 -7.36
N ASN A 60 -4.54 -4.89 -8.07
CA ASN A 60 -5.20 -6.20 -7.87
C ASN A 60 -4.45 -7.09 -6.87
N ARG A 61 -3.37 -6.59 -6.25
CA ARG A 61 -2.42 -7.38 -5.46
C ARG A 61 -2.17 -6.82 -4.07
N TRP A 62 -2.95 -5.83 -3.66
CA TRP A 62 -2.83 -5.27 -2.33
C TRP A 62 -3.26 -6.30 -1.29
N ALA A 63 -2.46 -6.43 -0.23
CA ALA A 63 -2.83 -7.21 0.93
C ALA A 63 -4.07 -6.61 1.61
N ASP A 64 -4.81 -7.45 2.32
CA ASP A 64 -5.88 -6.97 3.20
C ASP A 64 -5.31 -5.96 4.21
N PRO A 65 -5.88 -4.75 4.32
CA PRO A 65 -5.31 -3.69 5.15
C PRO A 65 -5.30 -4.04 6.63
N PHE A 66 -6.28 -4.81 7.15
CA PHE A 66 -6.31 -5.19 8.56
C PHE A 66 -5.22 -6.21 8.87
N ILE A 67 -5.00 -7.19 8.00
CA ILE A 67 -3.91 -8.15 8.15
C ILE A 67 -2.56 -7.44 8.03
N ALA A 68 -2.38 -6.58 7.02
CA ALA A 68 -1.16 -5.82 6.82
C ALA A 68 -0.83 -4.91 8.02
N LEU A 69 -1.81 -4.15 8.51
CA LEU A 69 -1.64 -3.29 9.68
C LEU A 69 -1.42 -4.08 10.97
N THR A 70 -2.00 -5.28 11.10
CA THR A 70 -1.71 -6.18 12.23
C THR A 70 -0.24 -6.59 12.22
N VAL A 71 0.30 -7.01 11.07
CA VAL A 71 1.73 -7.33 10.93
C VAL A 71 2.61 -6.15 11.34
N ALA A 72 2.31 -4.95 10.81
CA ALA A 72 3.06 -3.74 11.16
C ALA A 72 2.99 -3.43 12.66
N ALA A 73 1.79 -3.41 13.25
CA ALA A 73 1.57 -3.08 14.65
C ALA A 73 2.21 -4.07 15.64
N THR A 74 2.41 -5.34 15.23
CA THR A 74 3.12 -6.32 16.06
C THR A 74 4.65 -6.23 15.95
N ALA A 75 5.16 -5.47 14.98
CA ALA A 75 6.58 -5.38 14.66
C ALA A 75 7.26 -4.11 15.19
N THR A 76 6.47 -3.12 15.60
CA THR A 76 6.88 -1.81 16.14
C THR A 76 6.44 -1.67 17.59
#